data_AF-W1YRM4-F1
#
_entry.id   AF-W1YRM4-F1
#
_cell.length_a   1.000
_cell.length_b   1.000
_cell.length_c   1.000
_cell.angle_alpha   90.00
_cell.angle_beta   90.00
_cell.angle_gamma   90.00
#
_symmetry.space_group_name_H-M   'P 1'
#
loop_
_entity.id
_entity.type
_entity.pdbx_description
1 polymer ?
#
loop_
_entity_poly.entity_id
_entity_poly.type
_entity_poly.pdbx_seq_one_letter_code
_entity_poly.pdbx_strand_id
1 'polypeptide(L)'
;KDAHYVYHYDEYGRLTEKTDRIPAGVIRTDDERTHHYHYDSLHRLVHYIRIQYEEPLVESRYLYDPLGRRMAKRVWRRERDLTGWMSLSRKPE
;
A
#
# COMPACT_ATOMS: atom_id res chain seq x y z
N LYS A 1 10.77 13.50 -15.29
CA LYS A 1 10.39 12.07 -15.38
C LYS A 1 11.14 11.36 -14.27
N ASP A 2 10.45 10.84 -13.26
CA ASP A 2 11.12 10.14 -12.15
C ASP A 2 11.75 8.84 -12.71
N ALA A 3 13.02 8.60 -12.41
CA ALA A 3 13.76 7.43 -12.88
C ALA A 3 13.51 6.20 -12.01
N HIS A 4 12.92 6.38 -10.82
CA HIS A 4 12.90 5.38 -9.76
C HIS A 4 11.56 4.64 -9.64
N TYR A 5 10.48 5.14 -10.23
CA TYR A 5 9.14 4.57 -10.04
C TYR A 5 8.35 4.47 -11.33
N VAL A 6 7.45 3.48 -11.34
CA VAL A 6 6.36 3.34 -12.29
C VAL A 6 5.06 3.64 -11.56
N TYR A 7 4.16 4.37 -12.22
CA TYR A 7 2.88 4.81 -11.66
C TYR A 7 1.76 4.35 -12.58
N HIS A 8 0.73 3.75 -11.99
CA HIS A 8 -0.51 3.41 -12.68
C HIS A 8 -1.65 4.25 -12.14
N TYR A 9 -2.53 4.68 -13.03
CA TYR A 9 -3.67 5.52 -12.72
C TYR A 9 -4.94 4.86 -13.23
N ASP A 10 -6.06 5.10 -12.54
CA ASP A 10 -7.37 4.73 -13.06
C ASP A 10 -7.91 5.75 -14.09
N GLU A 11 -9.11 5.50 -14.61
CA GLU A 11 -9.81 6.35 -15.58
C GLU A 11 -10.07 7.79 -15.06
N TYR A 12 -10.07 7.98 -13.74
CA TYR A 12 -10.25 9.28 -13.09
C TYR A 12 -8.91 9.98 -12.79
N GLY A 13 -7.79 9.38 -13.19
CA GLY A 13 -6.45 9.90 -12.94
C GLY A 13 -5.97 9.75 -11.50
N ARG A 14 -6.60 8.87 -10.69
CA ARG A 14 -6.15 8.59 -9.31
C ARG A 14 -5.06 7.54 -9.33
N LEU A 15 -4.01 7.74 -8.54
CA LEU A 15 -2.89 6.80 -8.43
C LEU A 15 -3.38 5.48 -7.82
N THR A 16 -3.37 4.39 -8.56
CA THR A 16 -3.80 3.05 -8.07
C THR A 16 -2.63 2.16 -7.72
N GLU A 17 -1.50 2.32 -8.40
CA GLU A 17 -0.29 1.55 -8.13
C GLU A 17 0.97 2.41 -8.26
N LYS A 18 1.90 2.24 -7.33
CA LYS A 18 3.26 2.76 -7.43
C LYS A 18 4.25 1.61 -7.18
N THR A 19 5.10 1.34 -8.15
CA THR A 19 6.13 0.29 -8.07
C THR A 19 7.52 0.87 -8.29
N ASP A 20 8.52 0.32 -7.61
CA ASP A 20 9.92 0.62 -7.93
C ASP A 20 10.23 0.21 -9.38
N ARG A 21 10.96 1.06 -10.10
CA ARG A 21 11.38 0.77 -11.47
C ARG A 21 12.63 -0.10 -11.43
N ILE A 22 12.48 -1.34 -11.89
CA ILE A 22 13.58 -2.30 -12.00
C ILE A 22 14.20 -2.17 -13.39
N PRO A 23 15.46 -1.78 -13.53
CA PRO A 23 16.13 -1.79 -14.83
C PRO A 23 16.21 -3.22 -15.37
N ALA A 24 16.04 -3.38 -16.70
CA ALA A 24 16.15 -4.69 -17.33
C ALA A 24 17.54 -5.31 -17.08
N GLY A 25 17.57 -6.57 -16.64
CA GLY A 25 18.81 -7.30 -16.34
C GLY A 25 19.33 -7.16 -14.91
N VAL A 26 18.64 -6.42 -14.03
CA VAL A 26 18.96 -6.32 -12.60
C VAL A 26 18.11 -7.34 -11.82
N ILE A 27 18.75 -8.10 -10.93
CA ILE A 27 18.05 -9.02 -10.02
C ILE A 27 17.23 -8.19 -9.04
N ARG A 28 16.00 -8.63 -8.77
CA ARG A 28 15.10 -7.94 -7.85
C ARG A 28 15.77 -7.78 -6.48
N THR A 29 16.05 -6.55 -6.09
CA THR A 29 16.74 -6.25 -4.81
C THR A 29 15.71 -6.23 -3.67
N ASP A 30 16.17 -6.46 -2.43
CA ASP A 30 15.41 -6.44 -1.16
C ASP A 30 14.62 -5.16 -0.85
N ASP A 31 14.61 -4.17 -1.73
CA ASP A 31 13.89 -2.92 -1.54
C ASP A 31 12.68 -2.73 -2.47
N GLU A 32 12.45 -3.64 -3.41
CA GLU A 32 11.29 -3.56 -4.30
C GLU A 32 9.98 -3.65 -3.52
N ARG A 33 9.15 -2.62 -3.70
CA ARG A 33 7.86 -2.50 -3.03
C ARG A 33 6.78 -2.13 -4.04
N THR A 34 5.68 -2.84 -3.95
CA THR A 34 4.45 -2.49 -4.68
C THR A 34 3.51 -1.80 -3.71
N HIS A 35 3.10 -0.59 -4.07
CA HIS A 35 2.12 0.20 -3.34
C HIS A 35 0.79 0.15 -4.07
N HIS A 36 -0.25 -0.34 -3.43
CA HIS A 36 -1.61 -0.32 -3.94
C HIS A 36 -2.46 0.70 -3.19
N TYR A 37 -3.28 1.42 -3.95
CA TYR A 37 -4.16 2.47 -3.46
C TYR A 37 -5.58 2.20 -3.96
N HIS A 38 -6.54 2.13 -3.03
CA HIS A 38 -7.94 1.90 -3.36
C HIS A 38 -8.81 3.04 -2.87
N TYR A 39 -9.74 3.43 -3.73
CA TYR A 39 -10.63 4.55 -3.52
C TYR A 39 -12.08 4.09 -3.46
N ASP A 40 -12.90 4.82 -2.72
CA ASP A 40 -14.35 4.66 -2.82
C ASP A 40 -14.91 5.40 -4.05
N SER A 41 -16.24 5.33 -4.22
CA SER A 41 -16.97 6.02 -5.29
C SER A 41 -16.93 7.54 -5.18
N LEU A 42 -16.54 8.10 -4.02
CA LEU A 42 -16.35 9.54 -3.80
C LEU A 42 -14.88 9.95 -4.00
N HIS A 43 -14.05 9.09 -4.58
CA HIS A 43 -12.64 9.36 -4.85
C HIS A 43 -11.80 9.60 -3.60
N ARG A 44 -12.18 8.99 -2.47
CA ARG A 44 -11.43 9.06 -1.21
C ARG A 44 -10.61 7.79 -1.04
N LEU A 45 -9.34 7.94 -0.69
CA LEU A 45 -8.46 6.80 -0.42
C LEU A 45 -8.93 6.07 0.84
N VAL A 46 -9.50 4.88 0.70
CA VAL A 46 -10.04 4.08 1.82
C VAL A 46 -9.10 2.97 2.25
N HIS A 47 -8.21 2.53 1.35
CA HIS A 47 -7.29 1.43 1.64
C HIS A 47 -5.97 1.59 0.90
N TYR A 48 -4.90 1.24 1.61
CA TYR A 48 -3.55 1.25 1.12
C TYR A 48 -2.84 -0.04 1.55
N ILE A 49 -2.12 -0.67 0.64
CA ILE A 49 -1.27 -1.84 0.93
C ILE A 49 0.13 -1.56 0.37
N ARG A 50 1.16 -1.85 1.16
CA ARG A 50 2.53 -1.94 0.71
C ARG A 50 2.99 -3.37 0.79
N ILE A 51 3.30 -3.95 -0.36
CA ILE A 51 3.72 -5.34 -0.52
C ILE A 51 5.21 -5.37 -0.84
N GLN A 52 5.93 -6.33 -0.28
CA GLN A 52 7.30 -6.67 -0.64
C GLN A 52 7.39 -8.19 -0.67
N TYR A 53 7.99 -8.77 -1.71
CA TYR A 53 8.04 -10.23 -1.89
C TYR A 53 6.70 -10.92 -1.72
N GLU A 54 5.67 -10.39 -2.41
CA GLU A 54 4.29 -10.89 -2.37
C GLU A 54 3.61 -10.82 -0.98
N GLU A 55 4.28 -10.21 0.00
CA GLU A 55 3.83 -10.15 1.37
C GLU A 55 3.50 -8.72 1.81
N PRO A 56 2.33 -8.48 2.44
CA PRO A 56 1.96 -7.16 2.90
C PRO A 56 2.81 -6.74 4.10
N LEU A 57 3.68 -5.74 3.88
CA LEU A 57 4.46 -5.10 4.95
C LEU A 57 3.63 -4.10 5.74
N VAL A 58 2.75 -3.39 5.06
CA VAL A 58 1.91 -2.36 5.68
C VAL A 58 0.54 -2.41 5.03
N GLU A 59 -0.49 -2.42 5.87
CA GLU A 59 -1.86 -2.17 5.44
C GLU A 59 -2.37 -0.91 6.17
N SER A 60 -3.14 -0.08 5.50
CA SER A 60 -3.80 1.06 6.13
C SER A 60 -5.23 1.23 5.65
N ARG A 61 -6.15 1.50 6.56
CA ARG A 61 -7.56 1.82 6.28
C ARG A 61 -7.88 3.22 6.75
N TYR A 62 -8.65 3.94 5.96
CA TYR A 62 -9.03 5.33 6.22
C TYR A 62 -10.55 5.44 6.29
N LEU A 63 -11.04 6.14 7.30
CA LEU A 63 -12.46 6.41 7.49
C LEU A 63 -12.73 7.90 7.33
N TYR A 64 -13.84 8.22 6.65
CA TYR A 64 -14.25 9.58 6.36
C TYR A 64 -15.68 9.80 6.84
N ASP A 65 -15.99 11.02 7.28
CA ASP A 65 -17.36 11.44 7.52
C ASP A 65 -18.08 11.76 6.17
N PRO A 66 -19.41 12.01 6.18
CA PRO A 66 -20.14 12.38 4.97
C PRO A 66 -19.69 13.69 4.32
N LEU A 67 -19.03 14.59 5.06
CA LEU A 67 -18.48 15.83 4.54
C LEU A 67 -17.07 15.64 3.94
N GLY A 68 -16.55 14.41 3.93
CA GLY A 68 -15.26 14.06 3.34
C GLY A 68 -14.06 14.29 4.26
N ARG A 69 -14.27 14.62 5.54
CA ARG A 69 -13.16 14.79 6.49
C ARG A 69 -12.70 13.43 6.99
N ARG A 70 -11.38 13.22 7.01
CA ARG A 70 -10.81 11.97 7.53
C ARG A 70 -10.95 11.89 9.05
N MET A 71 -11.80 10.99 9.52
CA MET A 71 -12.06 10.77 10.95
C MET A 71 -11.03 9.85 11.61
N ALA A 72 -10.53 8.85 10.88
CA ALA A 72 -9.62 7.88 11.44
C ALA A 72 -8.68 7.29 10.39
N LYS A 73 -7.55 6.76 10.90
CA LYS A 73 -6.58 5.97 10.15
C LYS A 73 -6.18 4.78 11.02
N ARG A 74 -6.34 3.57 10.48
CA ARG A 74 -5.83 2.35 11.11
C ARG A 74 -4.69 1.81 10.27
N VAL A 75 -3.59 1.42 10.93
CA VAL A 75 -2.37 0.95 10.28
C VAL A 75 -1.97 -0.35 10.91
N TRP A 76 -1.69 -1.34 10.07
CA TRP A 76 -1.09 -2.60 10.45
C TRP A 76 0.26 -2.71 9.77
N ARG A 77 1.26 -3.17 10.52
CA ARG A 77 2.62 -3.37 10.03
C ARG A 77 2.99 -4.81 10.26
N ARG A 78 3.70 -5.40 9.31
CA ARG A 78 4.26 -6.74 9.46
C ARG A 78 5.33 -6.66 10.53
N GLU A 79 5.12 -7.38 11.62
CA GLU A 79 6.05 -7.49 12.73
C GLU A 79 6.42 -8.97 12.89
N ARG A 80 7.65 -9.21 13.35
CA ARG A 80 8.05 -10.55 13.76
C ARG A 80 7.42 -10.82 15.12
N ASP A 81 6.58 -11.84 15.21
CA ASP A 81 6.03 -12.27 16.50
C ASP A 81 7.07 -13.06 17.32
N LEU A 82 6.71 -13.36 18.57
CA LEU A 82 7.56 -14.09 19.53
C LEU A 82 7.89 -15.52 19.07
N THR A 83 7.16 -16.05 18.09
CA THR A 83 7.38 -17.39 17.51
C THR A 83 8.21 -17.36 16.23
N GLY A 84 8.63 -16.18 15.76
CA GLY A 84 9.39 -15.99 14.53
C GLY A 84 8.53 -15.95 13.26
N TRP A 85 7.22 -16.08 13.39
CA TRP A 85 6.27 -15.91 12.28
C TRP A 85 6.05 -14.41 12.01
N MET A 86 5.77 -14.08 10.75
CA MET A 86 5.60 -12.68 10.31
C MET A 86 4.14 -12.40 9.97
N SER A 87 3.43 -11.77 10.90
CA SER A 87 2.02 -11.40 10.79
C SER A 87 1.86 -9.89 10.72
N LEU A 88 0.80 -9.40 10.07
CA LEU A 88 0.38 -8.01 10.30
C LEU A 88 -0.01 -7.85 11.77
N SER A 89 0.39 -6.75 12.41
CA SER A 89 0.01 -6.43 13.80
C SER A 89 -1.51 -6.58 14.00
N ARG A 90 -1.96 -6.92 15.22
CA ARG A 90 -3.35 -7.39 15.53
C ARG A 90 -4.45 -6.70 14.71
N LYS A 91 -4.84 -7.34 13.60
CA LYS A 91 -6.05 -7.03 12.85
C LYS A 91 -7.18 -7.76 13.57
N PRO A 92 -8.18 -7.06 14.14
CA PRO A 92 -9.35 -7.74 14.62
C PRO A 92 -10.00 -8.45 13.43
N GLU A 93 -10.32 -9.72 13.61
CA GLU A 93 -11.07 -10.53 12.66
C GLU A 93 -12.44 -9.92 12.36
#